data_AF-A0A267EP02-F1
#
_entry.id   AF-A0A267EP02-F1
#
_cell.length_a   1.000
_cell.length_b   1.000
_cell.length_c   1.000
_cell.angle_alpha   90.00
_cell.angle_beta   90.00
_cell.angle_gamma   90.00
#
_symmetry.space_group_name_H-M   'P 1'
#
loop_
_entity.id
_entity.type
_entity.pdbx_description
1 polymer ?
#
loop_
_entity_poly.entity_id
_entity_poly.type
_entity_poly.pdbx_seq_one_letter_code
_entity_poly.pdbx_strand_id
1 'polypeptide(L)'
;MKFDELLAKIGGFGRFQRIQFGLVVVPIMFIGMNQLDLFFLVSTPGHRCLLDNDTVNYLRQSPNYTTQAELESAALEPGSACSRLVLNLSEACLQPADGGAGLTYACRALGVEDCLDGRRFGNEFGATVVTEFDLVCEQSIVATVVKSLTFVGPFIGGIAFGQLSDRSA
;
A
#
# COMPACT_ATOMS: atom_id res chain seq x y z
N MET A 1 -47.68 -18.89 0.77
CA MET A 1 -47.51 -19.35 -0.63
C MET A 1 -46.09 -18.99 -1.05
N LYS A 2 -45.31 -19.94 -1.57
CA LYS A 2 -43.91 -19.67 -1.95
C LYS A 2 -43.89 -18.86 -3.25
N PHE A 3 -43.00 -17.87 -3.35
CA PHE A 3 -42.90 -16.98 -4.51
C PHE A 3 -42.71 -17.75 -5.84
N ASP A 4 -42.00 -18.87 -5.78
CA ASP A 4 -41.79 -19.77 -6.93
C ASP A 4 -43.10 -20.39 -7.47
N GLU A 5 -44.07 -20.70 -6.62
CA GLU A 5 -45.37 -21.25 -7.05
C GLU A 5 -46.23 -20.18 -7.74
N LEU A 6 -46.10 -18.92 -7.29
CA LEU A 6 -46.74 -17.77 -7.92
C LEU A 6 -46.13 -17.54 -9.30
N LEU A 7 -44.79 -17.48 -9.42
CA LEU A 7 -44.07 -17.37 -10.68
C LEU A 7 -44.44 -18.49 -11.67
N ALA A 8 -44.52 -19.74 -11.21
CA ALA A 8 -44.96 -20.86 -12.03
C ALA A 8 -46.38 -20.66 -12.60
N LYS A 9 -47.27 -20.03 -11.82
CA LYS A 9 -48.66 -19.72 -12.24
C LYS A 9 -48.78 -18.59 -13.26
N ILE A 10 -47.84 -17.63 -13.29
CA ILE A 10 -47.86 -16.45 -14.19
C ILE A 10 -47.04 -16.65 -15.48
N GLY A 11 -46.49 -17.85 -15.71
CA GLY A 11 -45.73 -18.18 -16.93
C GLY A 11 -44.21 -18.28 -16.75
N GLY A 12 -43.72 -18.25 -15.50
CA GLY A 12 -42.31 -18.43 -15.17
C GLY A 12 -41.40 -17.31 -15.70
N PHE A 13 -40.10 -17.62 -15.81
CA PHE A 13 -39.07 -16.66 -16.22
C PHE A 13 -39.04 -16.46 -17.75
N GLY A 14 -39.90 -15.56 -18.23
CA GLY A 14 -40.11 -15.26 -19.65
C GLY A 14 -38.99 -14.44 -20.31
N ARG A 15 -39.08 -14.24 -21.64
CA ARG A 15 -38.08 -13.51 -22.44
C ARG A 15 -37.85 -12.08 -21.94
N PHE A 16 -38.91 -11.35 -21.58
CA PHE A 16 -38.82 -9.98 -21.09
C PHE A 16 -38.09 -9.88 -19.75
N GLN A 17 -38.40 -10.78 -18.79
CA GLN A 17 -37.69 -10.87 -17.51
C GLN A 17 -36.20 -11.17 -17.70
N ARG A 18 -35.85 -12.07 -18.63
CA ARG A 18 -34.43 -12.35 -18.95
C ARG A 18 -33.71 -11.15 -19.52
N ILE A 19 -34.35 -10.37 -20.39
CA ILE A 19 -33.77 -9.16 -20.97
C ILE A 19 -33.57 -8.09 -19.88
N GLN A 20 -34.59 -7.85 -19.05
CA GLN A 20 -34.50 -6.90 -17.93
C GLN A 20 -33.42 -7.29 -16.93
N PHE A 21 -33.36 -8.57 -16.56
CA PHE A 21 -32.31 -9.09 -15.69
C PHE A 21 -30.92 -8.91 -16.31
N GLY A 22 -30.76 -9.23 -17.59
CA GLY A 22 -29.51 -9.00 -18.31
C GLY A 22 -29.10 -7.52 -18.33
N LEU A 23 -30.05 -6.61 -18.60
CA LEU A 23 -29.82 -5.16 -18.60
C LEU A 23 -29.40 -4.62 -17.24
N VAL A 24 -29.86 -5.22 -16.13
CA VAL A 24 -29.46 -4.86 -14.78
C VAL A 24 -28.10 -5.48 -14.41
N VAL A 25 -27.83 -6.71 -14.81
CA VAL A 25 -26.58 -7.43 -14.45
C VAL A 25 -25.35 -6.84 -15.13
N VAL A 26 -25.47 -6.44 -16.40
CA VAL A 26 -24.34 -5.87 -17.17
C VAL A 26 -23.70 -4.67 -16.46
N PRO A 27 -24.41 -3.59 -16.07
CA PRO A 27 -23.81 -2.47 -15.37
C PRO A 27 -23.27 -2.85 -13.98
N ILE A 28 -23.92 -3.80 -13.27
CA ILE A 28 -23.45 -4.27 -11.96
C ILE A 28 -22.08 -4.96 -12.09
N MET A 29 -21.85 -5.73 -13.16
CA MET A 29 -20.54 -6.34 -13.43
C MET A 29 -19.45 -5.27 -13.58
N PHE A 30 -19.70 -4.22 -14.37
CA PHE A 30 -18.74 -3.14 -14.58
C PHE A 30 -18.41 -2.39 -13.29
N ILE A 31 -19.43 -2.11 -12.47
CA ILE A 31 -19.23 -1.51 -11.14
C ILE A 31 -18.35 -2.42 -10.29
N GLY A 32 -18.64 -3.72 -10.25
CA GLY A 32 -17.83 -4.68 -9.50
C GLY A 32 -16.37 -4.72 -9.95
N MET A 33 -16.11 -4.71 -11.26
CA MET A 33 -14.75 -4.68 -11.80
C MET A 33 -14.02 -3.39 -11.40
N ASN A 34 -14.67 -2.23 -11.49
CA ASN A 34 -14.04 -0.95 -11.14
C ASN A 34 -13.68 -0.84 -9.65
N GLN A 35 -14.46 -1.48 -8.77
CA GLN A 35 -14.12 -1.53 -7.34
C GLN A 35 -12.87 -2.37 -7.06
N LEU A 36 -12.53 -3.33 -7.92
CA LEU A 36 -11.32 -4.15 -7.76
C LEU A 36 -10.05 -3.36 -8.11
N ASP A 37 -10.12 -2.45 -9.08
CA ASP A 37 -8.99 -1.63 -9.53
C ASP A 37 -8.38 -0.83 -8.37
N LEU A 38 -9.21 -0.35 -7.44
CA LEU A 38 -8.78 0.44 -6.29
C LEU A 38 -7.82 -0.33 -5.37
N PHE A 39 -7.98 -1.65 -5.26
CA PHE A 39 -7.08 -2.46 -4.44
C PHE A 39 -5.67 -2.51 -5.03
N PHE A 40 -5.55 -2.50 -6.36
CA PHE A 40 -4.27 -2.46 -7.04
C PHE A 40 -3.66 -1.05 -7.01
N LEU A 41 -4.47 -0.02 -7.29
CA LEU A 41 -4.02 1.38 -7.31
C LEU A 41 -3.58 1.91 -5.95
N VAL A 42 -4.16 1.39 -4.87
CA VAL A 42 -3.86 1.81 -3.49
C VAL A 42 -3.19 0.66 -2.72
N SER A 43 -2.52 -0.25 -3.43
CA SER A 43 -1.64 -1.24 -2.81
C SER A 43 -0.40 -0.54 -2.23
N THR A 44 0.10 -1.05 -1.11
CA THR A 44 1.33 -0.55 -0.48
C THR A 44 2.44 -1.55 -0.81
N PRO A 45 3.30 -1.28 -1.81
CA PRO A 45 4.46 -2.14 -2.04
C PRO A 45 5.42 -2.06 -0.86
N GLY A 46 6.29 -3.06 -0.73
CA GLY A 46 7.45 -2.98 0.16
C GLY A 46 8.22 -1.69 -0.11
N HIS A 47 8.41 -0.87 0.92
CA HIS A 47 9.10 0.41 0.83
C HIS A 47 10.30 0.41 1.76
N ARG A 48 11.29 1.22 1.43
CA ARG A 48 12.50 1.42 2.22
C ARG A 48 12.97 2.85 2.04
N CYS A 49 13.72 3.36 3.00
CA CYS A 49 14.23 4.71 2.91
C CYS A 49 15.39 4.81 1.93
N LEU A 50 15.49 5.95 1.24
CA LEU A 50 16.68 6.27 0.46
C LEU A 50 17.81 6.64 1.44
N LEU A 51 18.94 5.96 1.28
CA LEU A 51 20.16 6.29 1.99
C LEU A 51 20.90 7.37 1.22
N ASP A 52 21.41 8.36 1.94
CA ASP A 52 22.26 9.38 1.36
C ASP A 52 23.60 8.77 0.89
N ASN A 53 24.18 9.34 -0.16
CA ASN A 53 25.37 8.79 -0.81
C ASN A 53 26.56 8.72 0.16
N ASP A 54 26.67 9.68 1.09
CA ASP A 54 27.71 9.66 2.11
C ASP A 54 27.53 8.46 3.04
N THR A 55 26.31 8.23 3.55
CA THR A 55 26.02 7.05 4.39
C THR A 55 26.31 5.74 3.66
N VAL A 56 26.00 5.65 2.36
CA VAL A 56 26.28 4.48 1.52
C VAL A 56 27.80 4.27 1.37
N ASN A 57 28.56 5.34 1.13
CA ASN A 57 30.01 5.27 0.94
C ASN A 57 30.73 4.84 2.22
N TYR A 58 30.30 5.35 3.38
CA TYR A 58 30.87 4.95 4.68
C TYR A 58 30.51 3.51 5.05
N LEU A 59 29.25 3.11 4.87
CA LEU A 59 28.82 1.74 5.19
C LEU A 59 29.44 0.70 4.24
N ARG A 60 29.69 1.04 2.96
CA ARG A 60 30.41 0.17 2.00
C ARG A 60 31.86 -0.07 2.35
N GLN A 61 32.50 0.83 3.10
CA GLN A 61 33.88 0.65 3.54
C GLN A 61 33.98 -0.39 4.67
N SER A 62 32.86 -0.74 5.31
CA SER A 62 32.81 -1.75 6.35
C SER A 62 32.93 -3.18 5.82
N PRO A 63 33.84 -4.02 6.37
CA PRO A 63 33.92 -5.43 6.04
C PRO A 63 32.70 -6.23 6.52
N ASN A 64 31.84 -5.64 7.37
CA ASN A 64 30.60 -6.27 7.84
C ASN A 64 29.43 -6.16 6.86
N TYR A 65 29.46 -5.21 5.91
CA TYR A 65 28.33 -4.95 5.01
C TYR A 65 28.75 -5.16 3.56
N THR A 66 28.65 -6.41 3.11
CA THR A 66 29.10 -6.81 1.76
C THR A 66 27.97 -6.70 0.74
N THR A 67 26.73 -6.81 1.19
CA THR A 67 25.55 -6.71 0.32
C THR A 67 24.75 -5.44 0.60
N GLN A 68 24.10 -4.91 -0.44
CA GLN A 68 23.23 -3.74 -0.31
C GLN A 68 22.06 -3.98 0.67
N ALA A 69 21.61 -5.23 0.81
CA ALA A 69 20.55 -5.59 1.75
C ALA A 69 21.00 -5.49 3.22
N GLU A 70 22.25 -5.84 3.52
CA GLU A 70 22.82 -5.72 4.88
C GLU A 70 23.13 -4.25 5.24
N LEU A 71 23.51 -3.46 4.23
CA LEU A 71 23.69 -2.01 4.35
C LEU A 71 22.38 -1.33 4.78
N GLU A 72 21.31 -1.69 4.08
CA GLU A 72 19.98 -1.11 4.26
C GLU A 72 19.37 -1.56 5.61
N SER A 73 19.58 -2.80 6.04
CA SER A 73 19.10 -3.27 7.35
C SER A 73 19.86 -2.67 8.53
N ALA A 74 21.12 -2.29 8.36
CA ALA A 74 21.91 -1.60 9.38
C ALA A 74 21.50 -0.13 9.56
N ALA A 75 20.98 0.51 8.50
CA ALA A 75 20.49 1.87 8.54
C ALA A 75 18.99 1.97 8.85
N LEU A 76 18.27 0.85 8.93
CA LEU A 76 16.86 0.80 9.31
C LEU A 76 16.69 0.46 10.78
N GLU A 77 15.64 1.01 11.39
CA GLU A 77 15.22 0.59 12.72
C GLU A 77 14.66 -0.85 12.67
N PRO A 78 15.05 -1.75 13.59
CA PRO A 78 14.60 -3.13 13.59
C PRO A 78 13.08 -3.22 13.75
N GLY A 79 12.39 -3.53 12.66
CA GLY A 79 10.94 -3.75 12.63
C GLY A 79 10.12 -2.66 11.94
N SER A 80 10.73 -1.56 11.46
CA SER A 80 9.99 -0.49 10.75
C SER A 80 10.68 -0.03 9.46
N ALA A 81 9.95 -0.12 8.35
CA ALA A 81 10.33 0.41 7.04
C ALA A 81 10.20 1.95 6.92
N CYS A 82 9.70 2.58 7.98
CA CYS A 82 9.26 3.96 7.98
C CYS A 82 10.31 4.97 8.43
N SER A 83 11.30 4.51 9.19
CA SER A 83 12.25 5.34 9.91
C SER A 83 13.67 4.83 9.66
N ARG A 84 14.62 5.76 9.61
CA ARG A 84 16.05 5.45 9.47
C ARG A 84 16.81 5.78 10.73
N LEU A 85 17.87 5.03 10.96
CA LEU A 85 18.77 5.22 12.09
C LEU A 85 19.79 6.29 11.73
N VAL A 86 19.86 7.35 12.54
CA VAL A 86 20.91 8.37 12.42
C VAL A 86 22.20 7.78 12.96
N LEU A 87 23.13 7.50 12.06
CA LEU A 87 24.45 7.01 12.43
C LEU A 87 25.43 8.18 12.57
N ASN A 88 26.21 8.19 13.64
CA ASN A 88 27.30 9.16 13.77
C ASN A 88 28.45 8.76 12.82
N LEU A 89 28.44 9.23 11.59
CA LEU A 89 29.45 8.90 10.58
C LEU A 89 30.75 9.72 10.74
N SER A 90 31.25 9.82 11.96
CA SER A 90 32.54 10.47 12.21
C SER A 90 33.69 9.49 11.97
N GLU A 91 34.92 10.01 11.80
CA GLU A 91 36.15 9.21 11.76
C GLU A 91 36.29 8.28 13.00
N ALA A 92 35.54 8.55 14.08
CA ALA A 92 35.46 7.70 15.27
C ALA A 92 34.72 6.35 15.04
N CYS A 93 34.01 6.19 13.91
CA CYS A 93 33.50 4.89 13.48
C CYS A 93 34.58 3.97 12.94
N LEU A 94 35.75 4.50 12.57
CA LEU A 94 36.91 3.72 12.19
C LEU A 94 37.63 3.26 13.45
N GLN A 95 37.06 2.28 14.14
CA GLN A 95 37.81 1.63 15.20
C GLN A 95 38.80 0.64 14.55
N PRO A 96 40.10 0.73 14.85
CA PRO A 96 41.02 -0.32 14.44
C PRO A 96 40.52 -1.63 15.04
N ALA A 97 40.39 -2.68 14.22
CA ALA A 97 40.01 -3.99 14.74
C ALA A 97 41.06 -4.40 15.78
N ASP A 98 40.62 -4.70 16.99
CA ASP A 98 41.46 -5.31 18.01
C ASP A 98 41.95 -6.66 17.48
N GLY A 99 43.17 -6.67 16.93
CA GLY A 99 43.77 -7.83 16.29
C GLY A 99 44.06 -7.68 14.79
N GLY A 100 44.68 -6.57 14.38
CA GLY A 100 45.64 -6.52 13.26
C GLY A 100 45.28 -7.29 11.99
N ALA A 101 44.13 -6.98 11.37
CA ALA A 101 43.88 -7.11 9.93
C ALA A 101 42.42 -6.69 9.63
N GLY A 102 42.16 -5.38 9.64
CA GLY A 102 40.85 -4.83 9.25
C GLY A 102 40.47 -3.61 10.08
N LEU A 103 39.68 -2.72 9.48
CA LEU A 103 38.97 -1.66 10.20
C LEU A 103 37.61 -2.26 10.61
N THR A 104 37.24 -2.18 11.89
CA THR A 104 35.89 -2.55 12.37
C THR A 104 35.05 -1.30 12.52
N TYR A 105 33.94 -1.24 11.80
CA TYR A 105 33.11 -0.04 11.72
C TYR A 105 31.94 -0.20 12.69
N ALA A 106 32.13 0.22 13.94
CA ALA A 106 31.10 0.20 14.97
C ALA A 106 30.39 1.56 15.02
N CYS A 107 29.43 1.78 14.12
CA CYS A 107 28.65 3.01 14.08
C CYS A 107 27.64 3.05 15.24
N ARG A 108 27.73 4.06 16.10
CA ARG A 108 26.73 4.29 17.15
C ARG A 108 25.51 4.99 16.55
N ALA A 109 24.34 4.43 16.79
CA ALA A 109 23.06 5.08 16.55
C ALA A 109 22.88 6.28 17.49
N LEU A 110 22.72 7.47 16.94
CA LEU A 110 22.42 8.70 17.68
C LEU A 110 20.93 8.87 17.97
N GLY A 111 20.09 8.33 17.09
CA GLY A 111 18.64 8.42 17.19
C GLY A 111 17.96 7.85 15.96
N VAL A 112 16.65 7.96 15.94
CA VAL A 112 15.79 7.56 14.82
C VAL A 112 15.23 8.84 14.19
N GLU A 113 15.28 8.94 12.87
CA GLU A 113 14.67 10.03 12.12
C GLU A 113 13.78 9.51 10.99
N ASP A 114 12.85 10.36 10.57
CA ASP A 114 12.04 10.11 9.38
C ASP A 114 12.88 10.27 8.10
N CYS A 115 12.40 9.65 7.03
CA CYS A 115 13.16 9.54 5.78
C CYS A 115 13.05 10.82 4.94
N LEU A 116 13.99 11.75 5.16
CA LEU A 116 14.04 13.06 4.51
C LEU A 116 14.41 13.00 3.02
N ASP A 117 15.28 12.05 2.63
CA ASP A 117 15.77 11.91 1.25
C ASP A 117 14.82 11.10 0.35
N GLY A 118 13.58 10.91 0.83
CA GLY A 118 12.55 10.14 0.15
C GLY A 118 12.64 8.63 0.38
N ARG A 119 11.75 7.90 -0.28
CA ARG A 119 11.60 6.45 -0.14
C ARG A 119 11.76 5.77 -1.49
N ARG A 120 12.29 4.56 -1.46
CA ARG A 120 12.37 3.66 -2.60
C ARG A 120 11.34 2.55 -2.44
N PHE A 121 10.47 2.43 -3.42
CA PHE A 121 9.41 1.42 -3.47
C PHE A 121 9.84 0.20 -4.29
N GLY A 122 9.34 -0.98 -3.91
CA GLY A 122 9.49 -2.21 -4.67
C GLY A 122 8.70 -2.18 -5.96
N ASN A 123 9.17 -2.91 -6.98
CA ASN A 123 8.59 -2.92 -8.32
C ASN A 123 7.42 -3.91 -8.48
N GLU A 124 6.79 -4.35 -7.39
CA GLU A 124 5.78 -5.41 -7.40
C GLU A 124 4.47 -5.00 -8.09
N PHE A 125 4.09 -3.73 -7.94
CA PHE A 125 2.80 -3.19 -8.43
C PHE A 125 2.95 -2.01 -9.40
N GLY A 126 4.17 -1.70 -9.86
CA GLY A 126 4.43 -0.53 -10.69
C GLY A 126 4.16 0.80 -9.98
N ALA A 127 3.74 1.82 -10.74
CA ALA A 127 3.36 3.13 -10.19
C ALA A 127 1.93 3.05 -9.62
N THR A 128 1.83 3.16 -8.30
CA THR A 128 0.56 3.21 -7.56
C THR A 128 0.36 4.61 -6.98
N VAL A 129 -0.88 4.94 -6.60
CA VAL A 129 -1.21 6.23 -5.96
C VAL A 129 -0.42 6.40 -4.67
N VAL A 130 -0.19 5.30 -3.94
CA VAL A 130 0.61 5.31 -2.71
C VAL A 130 2.06 5.69 -2.99
N THR A 131 2.66 5.16 -4.06
CA THR A 131 4.06 5.46 -4.41
C THR A 131 4.26 6.84 -5.01
N GLU A 132 3.23 7.38 -5.68
CA GLU A 132 3.29 8.71 -6.31
C GLU A 132 3.13 9.84 -5.30
N PHE A 133 2.25 9.67 -4.31
CA PHE A 133 1.95 10.68 -3.29
C PHE A 133 2.59 10.40 -1.93
N ASP A 134 3.47 9.38 -1.82
CA ASP A 134 4.10 8.91 -0.59
C ASP A 134 3.12 8.73 0.60
N LEU A 135 2.02 8.02 0.36
CA LEU A 135 0.94 7.81 1.34
C LEU A 135 1.26 6.67 2.32
N VAL A 136 2.43 6.73 2.95
CA VAL A 136 2.95 5.67 3.81
C VAL A 136 3.30 6.23 5.19
N CYS A 137 3.42 5.35 6.19
CA CYS A 137 3.76 5.70 7.57
C CYS A 137 2.73 6.67 8.17
N GLU A 138 3.10 7.94 8.40
CA GLU A 138 2.20 8.97 8.93
C GLU A 138 0.96 9.18 8.04
N GLN A 139 1.12 9.12 6.72
CA GLN A 139 0.04 9.36 5.77
C GLN A 139 -0.70 8.09 5.32
N SER A 140 -0.39 6.93 5.91
CA SER A 140 -1.06 5.66 5.59
C SER A 140 -2.58 5.68 5.81
N ILE A 141 -3.06 6.56 6.69
CA ILE A 141 -4.49 6.77 6.94
C ILE A 141 -5.21 7.32 5.70
N VAL A 142 -4.56 8.15 4.88
CA VAL A 142 -5.17 8.76 3.70
C VAL A 142 -5.55 7.69 2.68
N ALA A 143 -4.63 6.76 2.41
CA ALA A 143 -4.87 5.61 1.55
C ALA A 143 -6.05 4.75 2.06
N THR A 144 -6.14 4.56 3.37
CA THR A 144 -7.24 3.84 4.02
C THR A 144 -8.58 4.57 3.86
N VAL A 145 -8.60 5.89 4.11
CA VAL A 145 -9.80 6.73 4.00
C VAL A 145 -10.35 6.74 2.57
N VAL A 146 -9.48 6.86 1.56
CA VAL A 146 -9.89 6.81 0.15
C VAL A 146 -10.55 5.48 -0.18
N LYS A 147 -9.98 4.35 0.26
CA LYS A 147 -10.59 3.02 0.10
C LYS A 147 -11.97 2.96 0.75
N SER A 148 -12.11 3.45 1.98
CA SER A 148 -13.39 3.43 2.70
C SER A 148 -14.45 4.29 2.02
N LEU A 149 -14.12 5.49 1.56
CA LEU A 149 -15.05 6.40 0.89
C LEU A 149 -15.67 5.78 -0.38
N THR A 150 -14.88 4.99 -1.13
CA THR A 150 -15.37 4.30 -2.32
C THR A 150 -16.47 3.26 -2.03
N PHE A 151 -16.57 2.73 -0.81
CA PHE A 151 -17.68 1.83 -0.41
C PHE A 151 -18.83 2.55 0.27
N VAL A 152 -18.55 3.63 1.00
CA VAL A 152 -19.58 4.46 1.66
C VAL A 152 -20.47 5.16 0.63
N GLY A 153 -19.90 5.62 -0.49
CA GLY A 153 -20.64 6.29 -1.56
C GLY A 153 -21.80 5.43 -2.12
N PRO A 154 -21.52 4.21 -2.63
CA PRO A 154 -22.56 3.29 -3.08
C PRO A 154 -23.59 2.94 -2.01
N PHE A 155 -23.17 2.83 -0.74
CA PHE A 155 -24.08 2.56 0.37
C PHE A 155 -25.12 3.69 0.55
N ILE A 156 -24.67 4.94 0.62
CA ILE A 156 -25.56 6.10 0.74
C ILE A 156 -26.41 6.26 -0.52
N GLY A 157 -25.80 6.06 -1.70
CA GLY A 157 -26.50 6.10 -2.98
C GLY A 157 -27.63 5.08 -3.06
N GLY A 158 -27.40 3.84 -2.62
CA GLY A 158 -28.41 2.79 -2.59
C GLY A 158 -29.62 3.16 -1.71
N ILE A 159 -29.38 3.77 -0.55
CA ILE A 159 -30.47 4.25 0.32
C ILE A 159 -31.24 5.38 -0.37
N ALA A 160 -30.55 6.41 -0.87
CA ALA A 160 -31.21 7.58 -1.46
C ALA A 160 -31.98 7.24 -2.75
N PHE A 161 -31.33 6.58 -3.71
CA PHE A 161 -31.95 6.21 -4.97
C PHE A 161 -32.96 5.08 -4.83
N GLY A 162 -32.79 4.18 -3.86
CA GLY A 162 -33.79 3.16 -3.53
C GLY A 162 -35.11 3.78 -3.09
N GLN A 163 -35.05 4.72 -2.14
CA GLN A 163 -36.25 5.43 -1.69
C GLN A 163 -36.90 6.29 -2.79
N LEU A 164 -36.10 6.90 -3.67
CA LEU A 164 -36.62 7.64 -4.82
C LEU A 164 -37.28 6.70 -5.84
N SER A 165 -36.68 5.54 -6.12
CA SER A 165 -37.23 4.53 -7.03
C SER A 165 -38.56 4.00 -6.53
N ASP A 166 -38.67 3.65 -5.24
CA ASP A 166 -39.90 3.14 -4.65
C ASP A 166 -41.04 4.16 -4.65
N ARG A 167 -40.70 5.45 -4.65
CA ARG A 167 -41.68 6.54 -4.71
C ARG A 167 -42.09 6.92 -6.14
N SER A 168 -41.33 6.50 -7.15
CA SER A 168 -41.56 6.84 -8.56
C SER A 168 -42.19 5.69 -9.38
N ALA A 169 -42.45 4.53 -8.75
CA ALA A 169 -43.30 3.46 -9.26
C ALA A 169 -44.72 3.56 -8.68
#